data_AF-A0A2N7JM39-F1
#
_entry.id   AF-A0A2N7JM39-F1
#
_cell.length_a   1.000
_cell.length_b   1.000
_cell.length_c   1.000
_cell.angle_alpha   90.00
_cell.angle_beta   90.00
_cell.angle_gamma   90.00
#
_symmetry.space_group_name_H-M   'P 1'
#
loop_
_entity.id
_entity.type
_entity.pdbx_description
1 polymer ?
#
loop_
_entity_poly.entity_id
_entity_poly.type
_entity_poly.pdbx_seq_one_letter_code
_entity_poly.pdbx_strand_id
1 'polypeptide(L)'
;MEVDNHKGYIERFHGTIEWVLSALLGVSFASFLFIESVSSVNNETIKAISSSLHLFAIPFYISGLISCRDAKYSSDTEQSDKYLSIFLIVGLLSTFLGFIGMIMCINITYGLVFIGALLLSTGVMKLQIKKRT
;
A
#
# COMPACT_ATOMS: atom_id res chain seq x y z
N MET A 1 -3.53 18.64 30.40
CA MET A 1 -3.53 19.24 29.05
C MET A 1 -2.64 18.50 28.05
N GLU A 2 -1.57 17.79 28.46
CA GLU A 2 -0.77 16.95 27.53
C GLU A 2 -1.43 15.61 27.15
N VAL A 3 -2.27 15.03 28.03
CA VAL A 3 -2.92 13.72 27.81
C VAL A 3 -3.93 13.74 26.65
N ASP A 4 -4.63 14.86 26.42
CA ASP A 4 -5.58 15.00 25.32
C ASP A 4 -4.90 15.15 23.95
N ASN A 5 -3.71 15.75 23.90
CA ASN A 5 -2.92 15.84 22.67
C ASN A 5 -2.41 14.47 22.21
N HIS A 6 -2.04 13.59 23.16
CA HIS A 6 -1.55 12.26 22.84
C HIS A 6 -2.64 11.35 22.27
N LYS A 7 -3.84 11.37 22.84
CA LYS A 7 -4.99 10.62 22.30
C LYS A 7 -5.39 11.11 20.91
N GLY A 8 -5.46 12.42 20.70
CA GLY A 8 -5.78 12.99 19.39
C GLY A 8 -4.74 12.68 18.31
N TYR A 9 -3.46 12.53 18.67
CA TYR A 9 -2.41 12.11 17.74
C TYR A 9 -2.55 10.64 17.33
N ILE A 10 -2.76 9.73 18.28
CA ILE A 10 -2.94 8.29 18.03
C ILE A 10 -4.12 8.05 17.08
N GLU A 11 -5.24 8.76 17.30
CA GLU A 11 -6.45 8.58 16.50
C GLU A 11 -6.25 9.04 15.05
N ARG A 12 -5.53 10.15 14.83
CA ARG A 12 -5.15 10.61 13.48
C ARG A 12 -4.15 9.70 12.80
N PHE A 13 -3.19 9.17 13.55
CA PHE A 13 -2.19 8.24 13.03
C PHE A 13 -2.86 6.96 12.53
N HIS A 14 -3.67 6.32 13.37
CA HIS A 14 -4.41 5.11 12.99
C HIS A 14 -5.38 5.35 11.83
N GLY A 15 -6.11 6.46 11.83
CA GLY A 15 -7.00 6.79 10.70
C GLY A 15 -6.25 7.01 9.38
N THR A 16 -5.04 7.59 9.44
CA THR A 16 -4.19 7.74 8.24
C THR A 16 -3.69 6.38 7.76
N ILE A 17 -3.23 5.51 8.68
CA ILE A 17 -2.74 4.17 8.33
C ILE A 17 -3.87 3.30 7.78
N GLU A 18 -5.08 3.37 8.35
CA GLU A 18 -6.26 2.67 7.85
C GLU A 18 -6.56 3.04 6.40
N TRP A 19 -6.49 4.34 6.07
CA TRP A 19 -6.67 4.83 4.70
C TRP A 19 -5.56 4.31 3.75
N VAL A 20 -4.31 4.35 4.19
CA VAL A 20 -3.16 3.83 3.42
C VAL A 20 -3.31 2.33 3.15
N LEU A 21 -3.65 1.54 4.16
CA LEU A 21 -3.86 0.10 4.04
C LEU A 21 -5.01 -0.23 3.10
N SER A 22 -6.12 0.51 3.18
CA SER A 22 -7.27 0.35 2.28
C SER A 22 -6.89 0.64 0.82
N ALA A 23 -6.11 1.71 0.60
CA ALA A 23 -5.61 2.07 -0.72
C ALA A 23 -4.66 0.99 -1.28
N LEU A 24 -3.74 0.48 -0.47
CA LEU A 24 -2.80 -0.59 -0.86
C LEU A 24 -3.52 -1.90 -1.18
N LEU A 25 -4.56 -2.25 -0.41
CA LEU A 25 -5.40 -3.41 -0.68
C LEU A 25 -6.13 -3.28 -2.03
N GLY A 26 -6.70 -2.10 -2.30
CA GLY A 26 -7.31 -1.80 -3.59
C GLY A 26 -6.33 -1.88 -4.77
N VAL A 27 -5.12 -1.33 -4.60
CA VAL A 27 -4.05 -1.39 -5.61
C VAL A 27 -3.64 -2.84 -5.87
N SER A 28 -3.37 -3.64 -4.84
CA SER A 28 -2.97 -5.03 -5.04
C SER A 28 -4.05 -5.87 -5.72
N PHE A 29 -5.32 -5.67 -5.37
CA PHE A 29 -6.42 -6.36 -6.03
C PHE A 29 -6.59 -5.93 -7.50
N ALA A 30 -6.51 -4.62 -7.77
CA ALA A 30 -6.60 -4.10 -9.14
C ALA A 30 -5.42 -4.56 -10.01
N SER A 31 -4.19 -4.53 -9.47
CA SER A 31 -2.99 -5.02 -10.15
C SER A 31 -3.10 -6.50 -10.49
N PHE A 32 -3.59 -7.33 -9.56
CA PHE A 32 -3.83 -8.76 -9.82
C PHE A 32 -4.79 -8.98 -11.00
N LEU A 33 -5.97 -8.34 -10.99
CA LEU A 33 -6.95 -8.47 -12.08
C LEU A 33 -6.39 -7.98 -13.43
N PHE A 34 -5.65 -6.86 -13.40
CA PHE A 34 -5.05 -6.29 -14.58
C PHE A 34 -3.98 -7.21 -15.17
N ILE A 35 -3.04 -7.69 -14.36
CA ILE A 35 -1.98 -8.61 -14.79
C ILE A 35 -2.58 -9.85 -15.46
N GLU A 36 -3.58 -10.46 -14.83
CA GLU A 36 -4.25 -11.64 -15.38
C GLU A 36 -4.90 -11.36 -16.74
N SER A 37 -5.47 -10.17 -16.94
CA SER A 37 -6.09 -9.78 -18.21
C SER A 37 -5.09 -9.56 -19.36
N VAL A 38 -3.79 -9.38 -19.08
CA VAL A 38 -2.78 -9.20 -20.13
C VAL A 38 -2.41 -10.56 -20.71
N SER A 39 -2.83 -10.77 -21.96
CA SER A 39 -2.56 -11.98 -22.76
C SER A 39 -1.23 -11.94 -23.52
N SER A 40 -0.59 -10.77 -23.62
CA SER A 40 0.64 -10.56 -24.38
C SER A 40 1.93 -10.66 -23.56
N VAL A 41 1.90 -11.29 -22.38
CA VAL A 41 3.05 -11.31 -21.48
C VAL A 41 4.09 -12.31 -21.98
N ASN A 42 5.30 -11.82 -22.26
CA ASN A 42 6.42 -12.63 -22.78
C ASN A 42 6.94 -13.68 -21.79
N ASN A 43 6.57 -13.61 -20.50
CA ASN A 43 7.05 -14.52 -19.46
C ASN A 43 5.95 -14.86 -18.44
N GLU A 44 5.26 -15.98 -18.66
CA GLU A 44 4.16 -16.48 -17.81
C GLU A 44 4.60 -16.77 -16.37
N THR A 45 5.85 -17.21 -16.16
CA THR A 45 6.38 -17.47 -14.81
C THR A 45 6.47 -16.18 -13.99
N ILE A 46 6.99 -15.10 -14.57
CA ILE A 46 7.06 -13.80 -13.88
C ILE A 46 5.64 -13.26 -13.62
N LYS A 47 4.70 -13.49 -14.54
CA LYS A 47 3.29 -13.12 -14.38
C LYS A 47 2.71 -13.79 -13.14
N ALA A 48 2.86 -15.11 -13.04
CA ALA A 48 2.37 -15.89 -11.90
C ALA A 48 3.01 -15.45 -10.57
N ILE A 49 4.33 -15.19 -10.56
CA ILE A 49 5.04 -14.69 -9.37
C ILE A 49 4.50 -13.32 -8.95
N SER A 50 4.34 -12.40 -9.90
CA SER A 50 3.82 -11.05 -9.66
C SER A 50 2.39 -11.07 -9.12
N SER A 51 1.49 -11.83 -9.76
CA SER A 51 0.12 -12.05 -9.30
C SER A 51 0.08 -12.62 -7.89
N SER A 52 0.94 -13.63 -7.61
CA SER A 52 1.01 -14.27 -6.29
C SER A 52 1.49 -13.33 -5.19
N LEU A 53 2.43 -12.44 -5.49
CA LEU A 53 2.91 -11.43 -4.54
C LEU A 53 1.80 -10.41 -4.20
N HIS A 54 1.02 -9.96 -5.17
CA HIS A 54 -0.12 -9.08 -4.89
C HIS A 54 -1.19 -9.76 -4.03
N LEU A 55 -1.49 -11.03 -4.29
CA LEU A 55 -2.42 -11.81 -3.46
C LEU A 55 -1.86 -12.07 -2.05
N PHE A 56 -0.56 -12.36 -1.93
CA PHE A 56 0.10 -12.57 -0.66
C PHE A 56 0.10 -11.32 0.23
N ALA A 57 0.15 -10.12 -0.34
CA ALA A 57 0.09 -8.86 0.39
C ALA A 57 -1.29 -8.59 1.04
N ILE A 58 -2.39 -9.10 0.48
CA ILE A 58 -3.76 -8.80 0.92
C ILE A 58 -4.02 -9.19 2.38
N PRO A 59 -3.70 -10.43 2.84
CA PRO A 59 -3.87 -10.81 4.25
C PRO A 59 -3.15 -9.86 5.23
N PHE A 60 -1.97 -9.34 4.87
CA PHE A 60 -1.24 -8.39 5.72
C PHE A 60 -1.96 -7.05 5.82
N TYR A 61 -2.53 -6.57 4.72
CA TYR A 61 -3.32 -5.33 4.74
C TYR A 61 -4.61 -5.47 5.53
N ILE A 62 -5.32 -6.60 5.38
CA ILE A 62 -6.51 -6.90 6.19
C ILE A 62 -6.15 -6.99 7.67
N SER A 63 -5.05 -7.67 8.00
CA SER A 63 -4.59 -7.80 9.39
C SER A 63 -4.22 -6.44 9.98
N GLY A 64 -3.53 -5.58 9.22
CA GLY A 64 -3.25 -4.21 9.63
C GLY A 64 -4.52 -3.37 9.85
N LEU A 65 -5.54 -3.52 8.99
CA LEU A 65 -6.82 -2.82 9.16
C LEU A 65 -7.54 -3.25 10.44
N ILE A 66 -7.51 -4.56 10.75
CA ILE A 66 -8.04 -5.09 12.00
C ILE A 66 -7.28 -4.50 13.20
N SER A 67 -5.94 -4.48 13.16
CA SER A 67 -5.12 -3.86 14.22
C SER A 67 -5.40 -2.36 14.40
N CYS A 68 -5.61 -1.60 13.32
CA CYS A 68 -6.00 -0.19 13.41
C CYS A 68 -7.38 -0.01 14.05
N ARG A 69 -8.33 -0.89 13.71
CA ARG A 69 -9.67 -0.88 14.31
C ARG A 69 -9.59 -1.19 15.81
N ASP A 70 -8.83 -2.20 16.21
CA ASP A 70 -8.72 -2.65 17.60
C ASP A 70 -7.94 -1.64 18.47
N ALA A 71 -6.92 -0.97 17.91
CA ALA A 71 -6.18 0.11 18.57
C ALA A 71 -7.08 1.31 18.95
N LYS A 72 -8.19 1.52 18.24
CA LYS A 72 -9.19 2.54 18.60
C LYS A 72 -9.94 2.23 19.91
N TYR A 73 -9.98 0.97 20.33
CA TYR A 73 -10.74 0.50 21.49
C TYR A 73 -9.86 -0.03 22.64
N SER A 74 -8.54 -0.10 22.46
CA SER A 74 -7.59 -0.71 23.40
C SER A 74 -6.68 0.34 24.06
N SER A 75 -6.34 0.13 25.34
CA SER A 75 -5.32 0.90 26.06
C SER A 75 -3.88 0.39 25.86
N ASP A 76 -3.70 -0.79 25.26
CA ASP A 76 -2.40 -1.40 24.95
C ASP A 76 -1.99 -1.09 23.50
N THR A 77 -1.68 0.17 23.24
CA THR A 77 -1.35 0.66 21.88
C THR A 77 0.03 0.20 21.41
N GLU A 78 1.00 0.05 22.31
CA GLU A 78 2.41 -0.21 21.96
C GLU A 78 2.63 -1.56 21.25
N GLN A 79 1.95 -2.61 21.72
CA GLN A 79 2.06 -3.93 21.10
C GLN A 79 1.29 -3.99 19.77
N SER A 80 0.14 -3.32 19.68
CA SER A 80 -0.63 -3.20 18.44
C SER A 80 0.17 -2.46 17.35
N ASP A 81 0.83 -1.36 17.72
CA ASP A 81 1.65 -0.55 16.80
C ASP A 81 2.83 -1.34 16.23
N LYS A 82 3.45 -2.21 17.04
CA LYS A 82 4.56 -3.07 16.61
C LYS A 82 4.12 -4.11 15.58
N TYR A 83 2.98 -4.79 15.80
CA TYR A 83 2.43 -5.75 14.85
C TYR A 83 1.96 -5.05 13.57
N LEU A 84 1.29 -3.92 13.70
CA LEU A 84 0.84 -3.08 12.58
C LEU A 84 2.01 -2.70 11.67
N SER A 85 3.13 -2.25 12.27
CA SER A 85 4.34 -1.87 11.53
C SER A 85 4.93 -3.05 10.76
N ILE A 86 5.01 -4.23 11.37
CA ILE A 86 5.54 -5.45 10.73
C ILE A 86 4.66 -5.85 9.54
N PHE A 87 3.34 -5.92 9.74
CA PHE A 87 2.41 -6.31 8.67
C PHE A 87 2.44 -5.32 7.51
N LEU A 88 2.50 -4.01 7.82
CA LEU A 88 2.58 -2.96 6.81
C LEU A 88 3.87 -3.09 5.98
N ILE A 89 5.02 -3.31 6.62
CA ILE A 89 6.31 -3.49 5.93
C ILE A 89 6.29 -4.73 5.03
N VAL A 90 5.84 -5.87 5.54
CA VAL A 90 5.80 -7.12 4.77
C VAL A 90 4.85 -7.00 3.58
N GLY A 91 3.66 -6.45 3.79
CA GLY A 91 2.69 -6.20 2.71
C GLY A 91 3.26 -5.24 1.66
N LEU A 92 3.87 -4.12 2.06
CA LEU A 92 4.49 -3.16 1.16
C LEU A 92 5.61 -3.78 0.31
N LEU A 93 6.51 -4.54 0.94
CA LEU A 93 7.60 -5.23 0.22
C LEU A 93 7.05 -6.21 -0.81
N SER A 94 6.03 -6.99 -0.45
CA SER A 94 5.42 -7.94 -1.36
C SER A 94 4.74 -7.24 -2.55
N THR A 95 3.95 -6.19 -2.30
CA THR A 95 3.32 -5.38 -3.35
C THR A 95 4.36 -4.70 -4.25
N PHE A 96 5.47 -4.21 -3.68
CA PHE A 96 6.54 -3.58 -4.44
C PHE A 96 7.24 -4.57 -5.38
N LEU A 97 7.57 -5.77 -4.88
CA LEU A 97 8.15 -6.83 -5.70
C LEU A 97 7.17 -7.32 -6.77
N GLY A 98 5.88 -7.43 -6.41
CA GLY A 98 4.81 -7.74 -7.35
C GLY A 98 4.75 -6.72 -8.50
N PHE A 99 4.82 -5.43 -8.16
CA PHE A 99 4.81 -4.34 -9.13
C PHE A 99 6.03 -4.36 -10.05
N ILE A 100 7.23 -4.66 -9.54
CA ILE A 100 8.43 -4.85 -10.37
C ILE A 100 8.23 -6.01 -11.35
N GLY A 101 7.70 -7.14 -10.88
CA GLY A 101 7.38 -8.28 -11.74
C GLY A 101 6.40 -7.90 -12.85
N MET A 102 5.38 -7.11 -12.53
CA MET A 102 4.40 -6.60 -13.50
C MET A 102 5.07 -5.74 -14.58
N ILE A 103 6.00 -4.85 -14.20
CA ILE A 103 6.76 -4.03 -15.16
C ILE A 103 7.56 -4.92 -16.11
N MET A 104 8.19 -5.97 -15.60
CA MET A 104 8.95 -6.92 -16.41
C MET A 104 8.04 -7.74 -17.35
N CYS A 105 6.78 -7.97 -16.98
CA CYS A 105 5.82 -8.73 -17.77
C CYS A 105 5.21 -7.97 -18.96
N ILE A 106 4.82 -6.70 -18.77
CA ILE A 106 3.99 -5.98 -19.75
C ILE A 106 4.82 -5.34 -20.87
N ASN A 107 6.07 -4.95 -20.57
CA ASN A 107 7.07 -4.20 -21.37
C ASN A 107 7.51 -2.96 -20.57
N ILE A 108 8.83 -2.78 -20.42
CA ILE A 108 9.49 -1.73 -19.61
C ILE A 108 8.91 -0.33 -19.89
N THR A 109 8.47 -0.06 -21.12
CA THR A 109 7.90 1.22 -21.54
C THR A 109 6.63 1.58 -20.76
N TYR A 110 5.74 0.62 -20.48
CA TYR A 110 4.54 0.88 -19.67
C TYR A 110 4.88 1.06 -18.19
N GLY A 111 5.91 0.37 -17.70
CA GLY A 111 6.46 0.61 -16.36
C GLY A 111 7.01 2.03 -16.19
N LEU A 112 7.71 2.53 -17.20
CA LEU A 112 8.19 3.92 -17.24
C LEU A 112 7.04 4.93 -17.28
N VAL A 113 5.96 4.65 -18.00
CA VAL A 113 4.73 5.47 -17.99
C VAL A 113 4.11 5.51 -16.59
N PHE A 114 4.06 4.37 -15.90
CA PHE A 114 3.57 4.29 -14.52
C PHE A 114 4.43 5.09 -13.54
N ILE A 115 5.76 4.95 -13.62
CA ILE A 115 6.70 5.73 -12.80
C ILE A 115 6.54 7.23 -13.10
N GLY A 116 6.41 7.60 -14.38
CA GLY A 116 6.16 8.98 -14.80
C GLY A 116 4.86 9.54 -14.23
N ALA A 117 3.76 8.77 -14.26
CA ALA A 117 2.48 9.16 -13.67
C ALA A 117 2.58 9.35 -12.15
N LEU A 118 3.35 8.51 -11.46
CA LEU A 118 3.61 8.63 -10.02
C LEU A 118 4.43 9.88 -9.67
N LEU A 119 5.45 10.20 -10.48
CA LEU A 119 6.25 11.42 -10.31
C LEU A 119 5.41 12.68 -10.60
N LEU A 120 4.52 12.62 -11.60
CA LEU A 120 3.59 13.71 -11.90
C LEU A 120 2.58 13.93 -10.77
N SER A 121 1.99 12.86 -10.23
CA SER A 121 1.00 12.98 -9.14
C SER A 121 1.64 13.55 -7.87
N THR A 122 2.84 13.10 -7.51
CA THR A 122 3.60 13.64 -6.37
C THR A 122 4.07 15.07 -6.59
N GLY A 123 4.45 15.43 -7.81
CA GLY A 123 4.78 16.82 -8.21
C GLY A 123 3.58 17.76 -8.10
N VAL A 124 2.41 17.34 -8.60
CA VAL A 124 1.15 18.08 -8.50
C VAL A 124 0.74 18.26 -7.04
N MET A 125 0.86 17.23 -6.21
CA MET A 125 0.56 17.30 -4.78
C MET A 125 1.47 18.27 -4.03
N LYS A 126 2.79 18.28 -4.32
CA LYS A 126 3.73 19.28 -3.80
C LYS A 126 3.36 20.71 -4.20
N LEU A 127 2.94 20.92 -5.45
CA LEU A 127 2.50 22.23 -5.93
C LEU A 127 1.22 22.71 -5.26
N GLN A 128 0.28 21.81 -4.97
CA GLN A 128 -0.95 22.16 -4.25
C GLN A 128 -0.70 22.54 -2.79
N ILE A 129 0.23 21.85 -2.11
CA ILE A 129 0.63 22.19 -0.73
C ILE A 129 1.27 23.59 -0.71
N LYS A 130 2.18 23.87 -1.64
CA LYS A 130 2.86 25.18 -1.75
C LYS A 130 1.91 26.34 -2.09
N LYS A 131 0.76 26.08 -2.74
CA LYS A 131 -0.26 27.11 -3.02
C LYS A 131 -1.16 27.42 -1.82
N ARG A 132 -1.20 26.56 -0.80
CA ARG A 132 -2.05 26.73 0.39
C ARG A 132 -1.30 27.30 1.61
N THR A 133 0.03 27.31 1.57
CA THR A 133 0.93 27.97 2.52
C THR A 133 1.39 29.31 1.97
#